data_AF-A0A7Y4JPV4-F1
#
_entry.id   AF-A0A7Y4JPV4-F1
#
_cell.length_a   1.000
_cell.length_b   1.000
_cell.length_c   1.000
_cell.angle_alpha   90.00
_cell.angle_beta   90.00
_cell.angle_gamma   90.00
#
_symmetry.space_group_name_H-M   'P 1'
#
loop_
_entity.id
_entity.type
_entity.pdbx_description
1 polymer ?
#
loop_
_entity_poly.entity_id
_entity_poly.type
_entity_poly.pdbx_seq_one_letter_code
_entity_poly.pdbx_strand_id
1 'polypeptide(L)'
;MSTFHKSLLTASMALVGLNGCVYGYIYDAASGSAVQDVTVTVASGICSGNGCGTNPTFQKTDSSGLYVFDAYGNHNGEDHIQIILPASGEEALRLVYSRTGYRSVTVYHRPKYETVTQDGNSYDISAVQPVYLCALFATDTDGDGVCDAAESRYGTNPNSSDTDGDRISDFAELYGYGGVDLHYWGADPRKKDVFVEVDYYADRKPTQAALDRVTTAFANAPVSNPNGSTGIALHLVLDSQIAAADAISNLDTGWVGVDTIKSKYFASRRAPFFHYALFANTYGTTTSSGLSRGIPAHDLIVTLGGWSVPGGTELQQAGTLMHELGHNIGLRHGGTDDANYKANYLSVMNYEYQTFGLRIDGVDNVMDYSRVRVASVSEGSLNEAAAFAPVFPTTEADLAHIGVRIKGVQVAGTASANLDINNDGVIQTTSYARDLNRDLDTLDLFPAAQNDWLALVYDGAGQIGDGWLGTTQGLSRQQPFFVVPEKTDSCLTEQMLLKR
;
A
#
# COMPACT_ATOMS: atom_id res chain seq x y z
N MET A 1 -7.12 7.72 15.61
CA MET A 1 -8.60 7.76 15.50
C MET A 1 -9.05 9.21 15.64
N SER A 2 -9.13 9.92 14.52
CA SER A 2 -9.41 11.37 14.49
C SER A 2 -10.87 11.66 14.84
N THR A 3 -11.07 12.69 15.65
CA THR A 3 -12.32 13.26 16.15
C THR A 3 -13.36 13.61 15.07
N PHE A 4 -13.01 13.56 13.78
CA PHE A 4 -13.95 13.69 12.66
C PHE A 4 -14.88 12.48 12.48
N HIS A 5 -14.46 11.27 12.86
CA HIS A 5 -15.32 10.07 12.76
C HIS A 5 -16.43 10.03 13.83
N LYS A 6 -16.31 10.80 14.91
CA LYS A 6 -17.36 10.88 15.95
C LYS A 6 -18.48 11.86 15.61
N SER A 7 -18.29 12.70 14.59
CA SER A 7 -19.21 13.80 14.29
C SER A 7 -20.21 13.48 13.16
N LEU A 8 -20.08 12.35 12.45
CA LEU A 8 -21.10 11.88 11.49
C LEU A 8 -22.08 10.83 12.07
N LEU A 9 -21.77 10.24 13.22
CA LEU A 9 -22.71 9.37 13.96
C LEU A 9 -23.77 10.16 14.75
N THR A 10 -23.80 11.48 14.63
CA THR A 10 -24.73 12.37 15.35
C THR A 10 -25.46 13.35 14.45
N ALA A 11 -25.68 13.01 13.18
CA ALA A 11 -26.91 13.45 12.53
C ALA A 11 -28.05 12.66 13.17
N SER A 12 -28.80 13.32 14.03
CA SER A 12 -29.92 12.79 14.81
C SER A 12 -31.03 12.24 13.90
N MET A 13 -30.90 11.00 13.48
CA MET A 13 -31.98 10.16 12.94
C MET A 13 -31.82 8.74 13.49
N ALA A 14 -32.94 8.18 13.92
CA ALA A 14 -33.01 6.88 14.55
C ALA A 14 -32.53 5.79 13.57
N LEU A 15 -31.45 5.08 13.88
CA LEU A 15 -31.14 3.76 13.29
C LEU A 15 -32.16 2.69 13.73
N VAL A 16 -33.27 3.12 14.35
CA VAL A 16 -34.40 2.27 14.71
C VAL A 16 -34.96 1.66 13.43
N GLY A 17 -34.62 0.38 13.26
CA GLY A 17 -35.07 -0.43 12.14
C GLY A 17 -34.18 -0.35 10.91
N LEU A 18 -32.85 -0.46 11.06
CA LEU A 18 -31.90 -0.61 9.94
C LEU A 18 -31.11 -1.92 9.96
N ASN A 19 -31.59 -2.96 10.64
CA ASN A 19 -30.89 -4.25 10.65
C ASN A 19 -30.71 -4.77 9.21
N GLY A 20 -29.56 -5.36 8.89
CA GLY A 20 -29.11 -5.84 7.57
C GLY A 20 -29.03 -4.82 6.44
N CYS A 21 -29.15 -3.52 6.67
CA CYS A 21 -29.39 -2.55 5.60
C CYS A 21 -28.13 -2.06 4.90
N VAL A 22 -28.25 -1.77 3.60
CA VAL A 22 -27.33 -0.87 2.88
C VAL A 22 -27.98 0.52 2.83
N TYR A 23 -27.29 1.55 3.31
CA TYR A 23 -27.85 2.90 3.40
C TYR A 23 -26.79 3.97 3.15
N GLY A 24 -27.23 5.20 2.86
CA GLY A 24 -26.34 6.33 2.69
C GLY A 24 -27.09 7.67 2.64
N TYR A 25 -26.33 8.76 2.62
CA TYR A 25 -26.85 10.12 2.58
C TYR A 25 -26.35 10.88 1.37
N ILE A 26 -27.21 11.75 0.83
CA ILE A 26 -26.91 12.53 -0.36
C ILE A 26 -27.15 14.01 -0.11
N TYR A 27 -26.14 14.80 -0.47
CA TYR A 27 -26.10 16.24 -0.26
C TYR A 27 -25.82 16.97 -1.58
N ASP A 28 -26.25 18.22 -1.68
CA ASP A 28 -25.87 19.11 -2.77
C ASP A 28 -24.48 19.67 -2.47
N ALA A 29 -23.53 19.52 -3.39
CA ALA A 29 -22.14 19.87 -3.15
C ALA A 29 -21.95 21.35 -2.78
N ALA A 30 -22.66 22.26 -3.46
CA ALA A 30 -22.52 23.69 -3.27
C ALA A 30 -23.09 24.15 -1.91
N SER A 31 -24.33 23.79 -1.61
CA SER A 31 -25.03 24.23 -0.39
C SER A 31 -24.72 23.37 0.83
N GLY A 32 -24.30 22.12 0.64
CA GLY A 32 -24.18 21.12 1.70
C GLY A 32 -25.53 20.64 2.26
N SER A 33 -26.64 21.00 1.62
CA SER A 33 -27.98 20.64 2.08
C SER A 33 -28.37 19.25 1.58
N ALA A 34 -29.20 18.54 2.37
CA ALA A 34 -29.75 17.25 1.99
C ALA A 34 -30.57 17.33 0.69
N VAL A 35 -30.49 16.28 -0.13
CA VAL A 35 -31.15 16.22 -1.44
C VAL A 35 -32.24 15.16 -1.43
N GLN A 36 -33.49 15.59 -1.44
CA GLN A 36 -34.65 14.72 -1.57
C GLN A 36 -34.88 14.26 -3.02
N ASP A 37 -35.51 13.08 -3.20
CA ASP A 37 -35.91 12.51 -4.48
C ASP A 37 -34.75 12.17 -5.44
N VAL A 38 -33.55 11.93 -4.90
CA VAL A 38 -32.47 11.32 -5.67
C VAL A 38 -32.80 9.84 -5.84
N THR A 39 -32.76 9.34 -7.08
CA THR A 39 -32.95 7.91 -7.35
C THR A 39 -31.61 7.20 -7.26
N VAL A 40 -31.50 6.26 -6.32
CA VAL A 40 -30.34 5.38 -6.12
C VAL A 40 -30.66 4.02 -6.71
N THR A 41 -30.05 3.71 -7.85
CA THR A 41 -30.32 2.48 -8.60
C THR A 41 -29.20 1.48 -8.35
N VAL A 42 -29.53 0.24 -8.01
CA VAL A 42 -28.57 -0.88 -8.03
C VAL A 42 -28.42 -1.34 -9.47
N ALA A 43 -27.42 -0.79 -10.16
CA ALA A 43 -27.17 -1.02 -11.57
C ALA A 43 -26.42 -2.35 -11.84
N SER A 44 -25.68 -2.86 -10.86
CA SER A 44 -25.20 -4.24 -10.83
C SER A 44 -25.17 -4.74 -9.39
N GLY A 45 -25.69 -5.95 -9.18
CA GLY A 45 -25.92 -6.56 -7.88
C GLY A 45 -27.06 -7.57 -7.95
N ILE A 46 -27.21 -8.37 -6.89
CA ILE A 46 -28.33 -9.27 -6.69
C ILE A 46 -29.17 -8.69 -5.56
N CYS A 47 -30.46 -8.47 -5.83
CA CYS A 47 -31.45 -8.16 -4.80
C CYS A 47 -32.21 -9.46 -4.46
N SER A 48 -32.36 -9.75 -3.18
CA SER A 48 -33.22 -10.83 -2.68
C SER A 48 -34.17 -10.34 -1.59
N GLY A 49 -35.38 -10.91 -1.53
CA GLY A 49 -36.44 -10.50 -0.60
C GLY A 49 -37.72 -10.03 -1.30
N ASN A 50 -38.78 -9.80 -0.51
CA ASN A 50 -40.12 -9.46 -1.00
C ASN A 50 -40.17 -8.09 -1.71
N GLY A 51 -39.31 -7.15 -1.32
CA GLY A 51 -39.22 -5.81 -1.88
C GLY A 51 -38.40 -5.70 -3.15
N CYS A 52 -37.79 -6.78 -3.64
CA CYS A 52 -36.86 -6.71 -4.77
C CYS A 52 -37.50 -6.59 -6.15
N GLY A 53 -38.83 -6.71 -6.27
CA GLY A 53 -39.58 -6.45 -7.51
C GLY A 53 -38.91 -7.01 -8.77
N THR A 54 -38.64 -6.15 -9.76
CA THR A 54 -37.85 -6.45 -10.97
C THR A 54 -36.51 -5.72 -10.95
N ASN A 55 -35.45 -6.34 -11.45
CA ASN A 55 -34.15 -5.69 -11.63
C ASN A 55 -34.21 -4.64 -12.79
N PRO A 56 -33.64 -3.43 -12.62
CA PRO A 56 -32.87 -2.97 -11.46
C PRO A 56 -33.75 -2.51 -10.29
N THR A 57 -33.33 -2.84 -9.07
CA THR A 57 -33.95 -2.32 -7.84
C THR A 57 -33.43 -0.90 -7.54
N PHE A 58 -34.30 -0.01 -7.06
CA PHE A 58 -33.92 1.36 -6.72
C PHE A 58 -34.62 1.85 -5.45
N GLN A 59 -34.04 2.88 -4.83
CA GLN A 59 -34.60 3.63 -3.72
C GLN A 59 -34.55 5.13 -4.01
N LYS A 60 -35.37 5.91 -3.29
CA LYS A 60 -35.32 7.37 -3.34
C LYS A 60 -34.95 7.95 -2.00
N THR A 61 -34.19 9.04 -2.02
CA THR A 61 -33.88 9.76 -0.80
C THR A 61 -35.08 10.50 -0.24
N ASP A 62 -35.23 10.49 1.08
CA ASP A 62 -36.21 11.30 1.81
C ASP A 62 -35.75 12.76 1.97
N SER A 63 -36.49 13.57 2.75
CA SER A 63 -36.16 14.98 3.00
C SER A 63 -34.83 15.21 3.73
N SER A 64 -34.29 14.18 4.40
CA SER A 64 -32.97 14.20 5.04
C SER A 64 -31.84 13.78 4.10
N GLY A 65 -32.16 13.36 2.88
CA GLY A 65 -31.19 12.84 1.92
C GLY A 65 -30.85 11.37 2.16
N LEU A 66 -31.53 10.70 3.09
CA LEU A 66 -31.32 9.29 3.43
C LEU A 66 -32.00 8.38 2.40
N TYR A 67 -31.29 7.35 1.93
CA TYR A 67 -31.88 6.19 1.27
C TYR A 67 -31.52 4.91 2.03
N VAL A 68 -32.40 3.92 1.99
CA VAL A 68 -32.22 2.64 2.68
C VAL A 68 -32.69 1.51 1.78
N PHE A 69 -31.81 0.54 1.53
CA PHE A 69 -32.20 -0.78 1.06
C PHE A 69 -32.43 -1.66 2.29
N ASP A 70 -33.72 -1.89 2.59
CA ASP A 70 -34.19 -2.44 3.85
C ASP A 70 -34.04 -3.97 3.86
N ALA A 71 -33.07 -4.55 4.55
CA ALA A 71 -32.96 -6.01 4.59
C ALA A 71 -33.93 -6.70 5.58
N TYR A 72 -34.59 -5.97 6.48
CA TYR A 72 -35.36 -6.56 7.57
C TYR A 72 -36.64 -5.79 7.91
N GLY A 73 -37.41 -5.31 6.93
CA GLY A 73 -38.80 -4.87 7.06
C GLY A 73 -39.09 -3.87 8.18
N ASN A 74 -38.05 -3.22 8.68
CA ASN A 74 -38.03 -2.51 9.95
C ASN A 74 -38.00 -1.00 9.73
N HIS A 75 -37.73 -0.56 8.49
CA HIS A 75 -37.93 0.80 8.02
C HIS A 75 -39.16 0.92 7.11
N ASN A 76 -39.29 0.04 6.11
CA ASN A 76 -40.31 0.10 5.07
C ASN A 76 -41.41 -0.97 5.19
N GLY A 77 -41.35 -1.83 6.21
CA GLY A 77 -42.29 -2.95 6.41
C GLY A 77 -41.84 -4.25 5.74
N GLU A 78 -42.35 -5.39 6.23
CA GLU A 78 -41.91 -6.75 5.85
C GLU A 78 -42.05 -7.07 4.34
N ASP A 79 -42.99 -6.41 3.64
CA ASP A 79 -43.17 -6.57 2.20
C ASP A 79 -42.08 -5.88 1.36
N HIS A 80 -41.27 -5.02 1.96
CA HIS A 80 -40.24 -4.21 1.28
C HIS A 80 -38.81 -4.67 1.58
N ILE A 81 -38.63 -5.91 2.07
CA ILE A 81 -37.32 -6.48 2.34
C ILE A 81 -36.48 -6.61 1.05
N GLN A 82 -35.31 -6.01 1.04
CA GLN A 82 -34.30 -5.91 -0.01
C GLN A 82 -32.90 -6.14 0.59
N ILE A 83 -32.37 -7.33 0.38
CA ILE A 83 -30.98 -7.67 0.69
C ILE A 83 -30.19 -7.54 -0.61
N ILE A 84 -29.18 -6.67 -0.61
CA ILE A 84 -28.39 -6.40 -1.81
C ILE A 84 -26.95 -6.87 -1.62
N LEU A 85 -26.50 -7.70 -2.54
CA LEU A 85 -25.16 -8.30 -2.53
C LEU A 85 -24.50 -8.15 -3.90
N PRO A 86 -23.16 -8.06 -3.97
CA PRO A 86 -22.43 -8.11 -5.24
C PRO A 86 -22.90 -9.28 -6.09
N ALA A 87 -23.00 -9.07 -7.41
CA ALA A 87 -23.35 -10.14 -8.32
C ALA A 87 -22.23 -11.19 -8.39
N SER A 88 -22.55 -12.41 -8.82
CA SER A 88 -21.53 -13.46 -8.97
C SER A 88 -20.39 -12.99 -9.89
N GLY A 89 -19.15 -13.07 -9.40
CA GLY A 89 -17.96 -12.61 -10.13
C GLY A 89 -17.66 -11.11 -9.99
N GLU A 90 -18.50 -10.36 -9.27
CA GLU A 90 -18.28 -8.96 -8.91
C GLU A 90 -17.77 -8.83 -7.46
N GLU A 91 -16.94 -7.82 -7.20
CA GLU A 91 -16.43 -7.53 -5.85
C GLU A 91 -17.30 -6.52 -5.09
N ALA A 92 -18.04 -5.69 -5.83
CA ALA A 92 -18.85 -4.61 -5.28
C ALA A 92 -20.19 -4.48 -6.03
N LEU A 93 -21.17 -3.92 -5.36
CA LEU A 93 -22.39 -3.37 -5.95
C LEU A 93 -22.03 -2.14 -6.78
N ARG A 94 -22.77 -1.87 -7.86
CA ARG A 94 -22.72 -0.57 -8.55
C ARG A 94 -23.98 0.22 -8.29
N LEU A 95 -23.87 1.25 -7.48
CA LEU A 95 -24.94 2.19 -7.15
C LEU A 95 -24.86 3.39 -8.09
N VAL A 96 -25.95 3.72 -8.77
CA VAL A 96 -26.04 4.89 -9.66
C VAL A 96 -27.03 5.88 -9.07
N TYR A 97 -26.51 7.07 -8.77
CA TYR A 97 -27.23 8.19 -8.20
C TYR A 97 -27.65 9.14 -9.30
N SER A 98 -28.94 9.42 -9.41
CA SER A 98 -29.47 10.27 -10.47
C SER A 98 -30.62 11.16 -10.00
N ARG A 99 -30.56 12.43 -10.41
CA ARG A 99 -31.61 13.42 -10.20
C ARG A 99 -31.50 14.50 -11.26
N THR A 100 -32.62 14.93 -11.83
CA THR A 100 -32.63 16.05 -12.80
C THR A 100 -31.97 17.29 -12.20
N GLY A 101 -31.07 17.92 -12.97
CA GLY A 101 -30.30 19.09 -12.52
C GLY A 101 -28.93 18.76 -11.94
N TYR A 102 -28.63 17.47 -11.69
CA TYR A 102 -27.35 17.00 -11.18
C TYR A 102 -26.66 16.07 -12.17
N ARG A 103 -25.34 15.97 -12.07
CA ARG A 103 -24.55 14.91 -12.72
C ARG A 103 -24.88 13.58 -12.06
N SER A 104 -24.96 12.52 -12.85
CA SER A 104 -25.08 11.18 -12.30
C SER A 104 -23.75 10.74 -11.71
N VAL A 105 -23.77 10.13 -10.53
CA VAL A 105 -22.57 9.57 -9.86
C VAL A 105 -22.71 8.06 -9.79
N THR A 106 -21.62 7.35 -10.03
CA THR A 106 -21.54 5.90 -9.83
C THR A 106 -20.65 5.62 -8.64
N VAL A 107 -21.14 4.82 -7.70
CA VAL A 107 -20.37 4.35 -6.53
C VAL A 107 -20.32 2.84 -6.55
N TYR A 108 -19.13 2.29 -6.40
CA TYR A 108 -18.90 0.90 -6.08
C TYR A 108 -18.93 0.72 -4.57
N HIS A 109 -19.79 -0.17 -4.09
CA HIS A 109 -19.96 -0.45 -2.66
C HIS A 109 -19.87 -1.94 -2.40
N ARG A 110 -18.89 -2.38 -1.61
CA ARG A 110 -18.80 -3.75 -1.10
C ARG A 110 -19.41 -3.77 0.30
N PRO A 111 -20.59 -4.40 0.51
CA PRO A 111 -21.23 -4.37 1.81
C PRO A 111 -20.35 -5.00 2.90
N LYS A 112 -19.96 -4.17 3.87
CA LYS A 112 -19.41 -4.58 5.16
C LYS A 112 -20.46 -4.32 6.23
N TYR A 113 -21.05 -5.37 6.77
CA TYR A 113 -22.05 -5.23 7.84
C TYR A 113 -21.35 -5.12 9.19
N GLU A 114 -21.60 -4.01 9.87
CA GLU A 114 -21.11 -3.73 11.21
C GLU A 114 -22.28 -3.69 12.20
N THR A 115 -22.10 -4.34 13.35
CA THR A 115 -23.11 -4.32 14.41
C THR A 115 -23.03 -3.01 15.19
N VAL A 116 -24.10 -2.21 15.13
CA VAL A 116 -24.27 -0.98 15.89
C VAL A 116 -25.37 -1.15 16.92
N THR A 117 -25.12 -0.76 18.16
CA THR A 117 -26.13 -0.75 19.23
C THR A 117 -26.71 0.64 19.41
N GLN A 118 -28.03 0.78 19.24
CA GLN A 118 -28.78 2.00 19.53
C GLN A 118 -30.04 1.66 20.33
N ASP A 119 -30.31 2.45 21.38
CA ASP A 119 -31.49 2.30 22.24
C ASP A 119 -31.70 0.88 22.80
N GLY A 120 -30.60 0.16 23.06
CA GLY A 120 -30.62 -1.21 23.58
C GLY A 120 -30.83 -2.31 22.53
N ASN A 121 -30.98 -1.96 21.26
CA ASN A 121 -31.09 -2.90 20.14
C ASN A 121 -29.82 -2.90 19.29
N SER A 122 -29.45 -4.05 18.73
CA SER A 122 -28.34 -4.19 17.79
C SER A 122 -28.84 -4.28 16.35
N TYR A 123 -28.16 -3.58 15.46
CA TYR A 123 -28.45 -3.50 14.04
C TYR A 123 -27.17 -3.78 13.25
N ASP A 124 -27.23 -4.68 12.27
CA ASP A 124 -26.12 -4.89 11.34
C ASP A 124 -26.30 -3.98 10.13
N ILE A 125 -25.42 -3.00 9.95
CA ILE A 125 -25.57 -1.99 8.89
C ILE A 125 -24.35 -1.95 7.99
N SER A 126 -24.56 -1.64 6.72
CA SER A 126 -23.50 -1.31 5.77
C SER A 126 -23.72 0.10 5.23
N ALA A 127 -22.90 1.03 5.72
CA ALA A 127 -22.96 2.42 5.31
C ALA A 127 -22.19 2.64 4.01
N VAL A 128 -22.80 3.36 3.07
CA VAL A 128 -22.11 4.00 1.96
C VAL A 128 -21.70 5.40 2.41
N GLN A 129 -20.51 5.84 2.01
CA GLN A 129 -20.00 7.18 2.26
C GLN A 129 -20.98 8.26 1.76
N PRO A 130 -21.04 9.44 2.41
CA PRO A 130 -21.83 10.56 1.91
C PRO A 130 -21.47 10.91 0.47
N VAL A 131 -22.49 11.07 -0.37
CA VAL A 131 -22.32 11.49 -1.78
C VAL A 131 -22.73 12.96 -1.92
N TYR A 132 -21.80 13.80 -2.38
CA TYR A 132 -22.08 15.20 -2.71
C TYR A 132 -22.35 15.34 -4.21
N LEU A 133 -23.62 15.50 -4.58
CA LEU A 133 -23.99 15.65 -5.99
C LEU A 133 -23.62 17.03 -6.52
N CYS A 134 -22.96 17.02 -7.67
CA CYS A 134 -22.61 18.21 -8.43
C CYS A 134 -23.77 18.61 -9.35
N ALA A 135 -24.09 19.90 -9.39
CA ALA A 135 -24.98 20.44 -10.41
C ALA A 135 -24.42 20.15 -11.83
N LEU A 136 -25.29 20.03 -12.84
CA LEU A 136 -24.87 19.65 -14.21
C LEU A 136 -23.69 20.49 -14.74
N PHE A 137 -23.69 21.79 -14.47
CA PHE A 137 -22.69 22.76 -14.94
C PHE A 137 -21.72 23.23 -13.85
N ALA A 138 -21.60 22.49 -12.73
CA ALA A 138 -20.62 22.81 -11.71
C ALA A 138 -19.20 22.77 -12.29
N THR A 139 -18.30 23.63 -11.83
CA THR A 139 -16.89 23.56 -12.23
C THR A 139 -16.25 22.31 -11.63
N ASP A 140 -15.38 21.68 -12.41
CA ASP A 140 -14.54 20.54 -12.04
C ASP A 140 -13.19 20.88 -12.69
N THR A 141 -12.30 21.43 -11.88
CA THR A 141 -11.15 22.20 -12.36
C THR A 141 -10.00 21.31 -12.85
N ASP A 142 -9.78 20.15 -12.23
CA ASP A 142 -8.80 19.15 -12.69
C ASP A 142 -9.40 18.04 -13.56
N GLY A 143 -10.73 17.95 -13.62
CA GLY A 143 -11.45 17.06 -14.53
C GLY A 143 -11.50 15.61 -14.08
N ASP A 144 -11.32 15.33 -12.79
CA ASP A 144 -11.35 13.98 -12.23
C ASP A 144 -12.78 13.41 -12.06
N GLY A 145 -13.81 14.25 -12.25
CA GLY A 145 -15.22 13.88 -12.11
C GLY A 145 -15.84 14.25 -10.76
N VAL A 146 -15.06 14.81 -9.84
CA VAL A 146 -15.49 15.42 -8.58
C VAL A 146 -15.45 16.94 -8.75
N CYS A 147 -16.59 17.63 -8.65
CA CYS A 147 -16.59 19.09 -8.81
C CYS A 147 -15.91 19.80 -7.64
N ASP A 148 -15.36 21.00 -7.87
CA ASP A 148 -14.65 21.82 -6.85
C ASP A 148 -15.43 21.97 -5.54
N ALA A 149 -16.77 22.09 -5.65
CA ALA A 149 -17.64 22.21 -4.49
C ALA A 149 -17.74 20.91 -3.68
N ALA A 150 -17.73 19.74 -4.33
CA ALA A 150 -17.73 18.44 -3.68
C ALA A 150 -16.36 18.13 -3.08
N GLU A 151 -15.29 18.46 -3.80
CA GLU A 151 -13.91 18.32 -3.30
C GLU A 151 -13.69 19.12 -2.02
N SER A 152 -14.20 20.35 -1.96
CA SER A 152 -14.18 21.14 -0.72
C SER A 152 -14.90 20.46 0.46
N ARG A 153 -15.86 19.55 0.21
CA ARG A 153 -16.56 18.78 1.26
C ARG A 153 -15.79 17.53 1.65
N TYR A 154 -15.14 16.88 0.70
CA TYR A 154 -14.25 15.74 0.96
C TYR A 154 -12.90 16.16 1.55
N GLY A 155 -12.52 17.42 1.37
CA GLY A 155 -11.22 17.96 1.75
C GLY A 155 -10.12 17.64 0.75
N THR A 156 -10.48 17.31 -0.49
CA THR A 156 -9.57 17.12 -1.61
C THR A 156 -9.24 18.45 -2.29
N ASN A 157 -8.26 18.46 -3.19
CA ASN A 157 -7.71 19.66 -3.82
C ASN A 157 -8.26 19.83 -5.25
N PRO A 158 -9.05 20.89 -5.52
CA PRO A 158 -9.69 21.11 -6.82
C PRO A 158 -8.78 21.39 -8.01
N ASN A 159 -7.47 21.32 -7.83
CA ASN A 159 -6.51 21.49 -8.92
C ASN A 159 -5.62 20.25 -9.06
N SER A 160 -6.00 19.12 -8.45
CA SER A 160 -5.23 17.90 -8.39
C SER A 160 -6.17 16.70 -8.33
N SER A 161 -6.31 16.02 -9.45
CA SER A 161 -7.14 14.81 -9.59
C SER A 161 -6.72 13.64 -8.69
N ASP A 162 -5.58 13.76 -8.02
CA ASP A 162 -4.97 12.83 -7.06
C ASP A 162 -4.38 13.75 -5.97
N THR A 163 -5.11 13.93 -4.87
CA THR A 163 -4.82 14.97 -3.89
C THR A 163 -3.58 14.64 -3.07
N ASP A 164 -3.35 13.38 -2.73
CA ASP A 164 -2.20 12.98 -1.93
C ASP A 164 -0.98 12.55 -2.76
N GLY A 165 -1.15 12.21 -4.03
CA GLY A 165 -0.10 11.93 -5.02
C GLY A 165 0.35 10.47 -5.05
N ASP A 166 -0.52 9.50 -4.78
CA ASP A 166 -0.21 8.06 -4.79
C ASP A 166 -0.56 7.34 -6.11
N ARG A 167 -1.03 8.11 -7.12
CA ARG A 167 -1.46 7.68 -8.46
C ARG A 167 -2.89 7.15 -8.55
N ILE A 168 -3.64 7.13 -7.47
CA ILE A 168 -5.08 6.81 -7.49
C ILE A 168 -5.84 8.14 -7.50
N SER A 169 -6.86 8.27 -8.35
CA SER A 169 -7.63 9.51 -8.38
C SER A 169 -8.54 9.66 -7.16
N ASP A 170 -8.81 10.91 -6.76
CA ASP A 170 -9.74 11.20 -5.67
C ASP A 170 -11.11 10.56 -5.94
N PHE A 171 -11.56 10.61 -7.20
CA PHE A 171 -12.75 9.90 -7.66
C PHE A 171 -12.71 8.40 -7.36
N ALA A 172 -11.62 7.71 -7.72
CA ALA A 172 -11.50 6.26 -7.55
C ALA A 172 -11.46 5.88 -6.06
N GLU A 173 -10.81 6.66 -5.21
CA GLU A 173 -10.76 6.41 -3.77
C GLU A 173 -12.10 6.69 -3.08
N LEU A 174 -12.80 7.75 -3.51
CA LEU A 174 -14.10 8.13 -2.96
C LEU A 174 -15.23 7.22 -3.41
N TYR A 175 -15.23 6.77 -4.67
CA TYR A 175 -16.37 6.11 -5.29
C TYR A 175 -16.06 4.73 -5.87
N GLY A 176 -14.81 4.30 -5.87
CA GLY A 176 -14.36 3.10 -6.54
C GLY A 176 -14.36 3.23 -8.06
N TYR A 177 -13.76 2.25 -8.74
CA TYR A 177 -13.64 2.24 -10.19
C TYR A 177 -13.60 0.81 -10.73
N GLY A 178 -14.18 0.59 -11.92
CA GLY A 178 -14.03 -0.68 -12.62
C GLY A 178 -14.55 -1.93 -11.89
N GLY A 179 -15.42 -1.77 -10.89
CA GLY A 179 -15.91 -2.89 -10.08
C GLY A 179 -15.15 -3.14 -8.79
N VAL A 180 -14.24 -2.24 -8.41
CA VAL A 180 -13.48 -2.25 -7.15
C VAL A 180 -13.96 -1.10 -6.27
N ASP A 181 -14.23 -1.41 -5.00
CA ASP A 181 -14.48 -0.43 -3.95
C ASP A 181 -13.18 -0.23 -3.15
N LEU A 182 -12.46 0.85 -3.42
CA LEU A 182 -11.19 1.16 -2.73
C LEU A 182 -11.43 1.67 -1.31
N HIS A 183 -12.56 2.34 -1.08
CA HIS A 183 -12.96 2.79 0.25
C HIS A 183 -13.16 1.62 1.21
N TYR A 184 -13.74 0.50 0.74
CA TYR A 184 -13.86 -0.74 1.53
C TYR A 184 -12.50 -1.23 2.06
N TRP A 185 -11.44 -1.05 1.27
CA TRP A 185 -10.08 -1.44 1.64
C TRP A 185 -9.36 -0.39 2.49
N GLY A 186 -9.96 0.79 2.68
CA GLY A 186 -9.48 1.84 3.56
C GLY A 186 -8.75 2.98 2.86
N ALA A 187 -9.00 3.18 1.56
CA ALA A 187 -8.46 4.34 0.83
C ALA A 187 -8.88 5.67 1.48
N ASP A 188 -7.98 6.64 1.53
CA ASP A 188 -8.25 8.04 1.90
C ASP A 188 -7.54 8.95 0.90
N PRO A 189 -8.26 9.73 0.06
CA PRO A 189 -7.68 10.56 -1.01
C PRO A 189 -6.76 11.69 -0.55
N ARG A 190 -6.49 11.74 0.75
CA ARG A 190 -5.67 12.75 1.43
C ARG A 190 -4.59 12.08 2.25
N LYS A 191 -4.33 10.79 2.04
CA LYS A 191 -3.24 10.02 2.62
C LYS A 191 -2.87 8.86 1.68
N LYS A 192 -1.61 8.92 1.22
CA LYS A 192 -1.05 7.93 0.31
C LYS A 192 -1.37 6.51 0.71
N ASP A 193 -1.88 5.76 -0.25
CA ASP A 193 -2.24 4.37 -0.18
C ASP A 193 -1.34 3.53 -1.09
N VAL A 194 -1.06 2.30 -0.65
CA VAL A 194 -0.42 1.27 -1.49
C VAL A 194 -1.20 -0.02 -1.27
N PHE A 195 -1.87 -0.51 -2.31
CA PHE A 195 -2.59 -1.77 -2.23
C PHE A 195 -1.73 -2.92 -2.77
N VAL A 196 -1.70 -4.02 -2.03
CA VAL A 196 -1.03 -5.25 -2.43
C VAL A 196 -1.96 -6.42 -2.18
N GLU A 197 -2.32 -7.15 -3.24
CA GLU A 197 -2.94 -8.45 -3.09
C GLU A 197 -1.84 -9.48 -2.79
N VAL A 198 -2.05 -10.27 -1.74
CA VAL A 198 -1.11 -11.29 -1.28
C VAL A 198 -1.75 -12.65 -1.40
N ASP A 199 -1.27 -13.40 -2.38
CA ASP A 199 -1.61 -14.81 -2.58
C ASP A 199 -0.49 -15.71 -2.06
N TYR A 200 -0.84 -16.93 -1.67
CA TYR A 200 0.13 -17.82 -1.02
C TYR A 200 -0.13 -19.29 -1.29
N TYR A 201 0.93 -20.09 -1.36
CA TYR A 201 0.82 -21.54 -1.30
C TYR A 201 0.45 -22.00 0.11
N ALA A 202 -0.22 -23.15 0.24
CA ALA A 202 -0.78 -23.64 1.51
C ALA A 202 0.13 -23.47 2.75
N ASP A 203 1.39 -23.91 2.66
CA ASP A 203 2.38 -23.84 3.76
C ASP A 203 3.29 -22.60 3.68
N ARG A 204 2.88 -21.58 2.92
CA ARG A 204 3.62 -20.33 2.69
C ARG A 204 2.81 -19.09 3.07
N LYS A 205 1.69 -19.27 3.78
CA LYS A 205 0.90 -18.16 4.30
C LYS A 205 1.80 -17.27 5.17
N PRO A 206 1.96 -15.97 4.86
CA PRO A 206 2.72 -15.07 5.71
C PRO A 206 2.09 -15.00 7.10
N THR A 207 2.93 -14.91 8.13
CA THR A 207 2.43 -14.69 9.49
C THR A 207 1.86 -13.28 9.63
N GLN A 208 0.83 -13.11 10.45
CA GLN A 208 0.26 -11.78 10.70
C GLN A 208 1.32 -10.80 11.23
N ALA A 209 2.20 -11.26 12.13
CA ALA A 209 3.27 -10.43 12.66
C ALA A 209 4.27 -9.96 11.58
N ALA A 210 4.52 -10.77 10.54
CA ALA A 210 5.34 -10.34 9.41
C ALA A 210 4.66 -9.23 8.61
N LEU A 211 3.35 -9.36 8.34
CA LEU A 211 2.55 -8.33 7.68
C LEU A 211 2.51 -7.04 8.51
N ASP A 212 2.28 -7.17 9.83
CA ASP A 212 2.20 -6.03 10.77
C ASP A 212 3.51 -5.24 10.84
N ARG A 213 4.67 -5.89 10.71
CA ARG A 213 5.97 -5.19 10.65
C ARG A 213 6.08 -4.30 9.42
N VAL A 214 5.68 -4.80 8.25
CA VAL A 214 5.78 -4.05 7.00
C VAL A 214 4.75 -2.91 7.00
N THR A 215 3.50 -3.16 7.41
CA THR A 215 2.49 -2.10 7.51
C THR A 215 2.85 -1.05 8.55
N THR A 216 3.46 -1.43 9.68
CA THR A 216 3.98 -0.49 10.68
C THR A 216 5.11 0.38 10.12
N ALA A 217 6.02 -0.18 9.31
CA ALA A 217 7.09 0.58 8.68
C ALA A 217 6.54 1.70 7.78
N PHE A 218 5.57 1.35 6.91
CA PHE A 218 4.88 2.33 6.04
C PHE A 218 4.06 3.35 6.85
N ALA A 219 3.34 2.91 7.88
CA ALA A 219 2.57 3.82 8.75
C ALA A 219 3.46 4.82 9.50
N ASN A 220 4.71 4.42 9.82
CA ASN A 220 5.70 5.28 10.47
C ASN A 220 6.56 6.07 9.47
N ALA A 221 6.36 5.92 8.16
CA ALA A 221 7.16 6.62 7.15
C ALA A 221 7.09 8.14 7.36
N PRO A 222 8.20 8.89 7.18
CA PRO A 222 8.26 10.33 7.37
C PRO A 222 7.68 11.08 6.16
N VAL A 223 6.52 10.65 5.67
CA VAL A 223 5.81 11.21 4.52
C VAL A 223 4.62 12.00 5.04
N SER A 224 4.50 13.27 4.67
CA SER A 224 3.39 14.13 5.09
C SER A 224 2.24 14.02 4.10
N ASN A 225 1.00 14.09 4.60
CA ASN A 225 -0.20 13.95 3.80
C ASN A 225 -1.15 15.16 3.90
N PRO A 226 -2.00 15.40 2.88
CA PRO A 226 -2.98 16.50 2.89
C PRO A 226 -3.94 16.50 4.08
N ASN A 227 -4.29 15.33 4.63
CA ASN A 227 -5.13 15.25 5.84
C ASN A 227 -4.40 15.64 7.15
N GLY A 228 -3.12 16.04 7.07
CA GLY A 228 -2.29 16.45 8.20
C GLY A 228 -1.64 15.29 8.96
N SER A 229 -1.87 14.04 8.55
CA SER A 229 -1.18 12.88 9.09
C SER A 229 0.19 12.65 8.43
N THR A 230 0.99 11.79 9.04
CA THR A 230 2.21 11.24 8.44
C THR A 230 2.08 9.75 8.17
N GLY A 231 2.93 9.23 7.29
CA GLY A 231 3.00 7.82 6.92
C GLY A 231 2.21 7.49 5.65
N ILE A 232 2.38 6.26 5.18
CA ILE A 232 1.66 5.69 4.03
C ILE A 232 0.77 4.57 4.56
N ALA A 233 -0.45 4.47 4.06
CA ALA A 233 -1.34 3.35 4.36
C ALA A 233 -1.05 2.20 3.40
N LEU A 234 -0.37 1.16 3.90
CA LEU A 234 -0.11 -0.07 3.15
C LEU A 234 -1.23 -1.07 3.42
N HIS A 235 -1.98 -1.41 2.37
CA HIS A 235 -3.11 -2.33 2.40
C HIS A 235 -2.68 -3.70 1.88
N LEU A 236 -2.18 -4.55 2.78
CA LEU A 236 -1.85 -5.94 2.47
C LEU A 236 -3.11 -6.80 2.54
N VAL A 237 -3.71 -7.09 1.39
CA VAL A 237 -4.93 -7.89 1.25
C VAL A 237 -4.56 -9.35 1.04
N LEU A 238 -4.60 -10.13 2.11
CA LEU A 238 -4.41 -11.58 2.05
C LEU A 238 -5.66 -12.24 1.44
N ASP A 239 -5.57 -12.70 0.20
CA ASP A 239 -6.74 -13.15 -0.57
C ASP A 239 -6.78 -14.67 -0.75
N SER A 240 -6.03 -15.23 -1.71
CA SER A 240 -6.17 -16.63 -2.09
C SER A 240 -5.05 -17.52 -1.57
N GLN A 241 -5.46 -18.66 -0.99
CA GLN A 241 -4.58 -19.82 -0.91
C GLN A 241 -4.59 -20.55 -2.26
N ILE A 242 -3.45 -20.60 -2.95
CA ILE A 242 -3.30 -21.30 -4.22
C ILE A 242 -3.58 -22.79 -4.01
N ALA A 243 -4.43 -23.36 -4.87
CA ALA A 243 -4.78 -24.77 -4.80
C ALA A 243 -3.55 -25.63 -5.15
N ALA A 244 -3.39 -26.77 -4.48
CA ALA A 244 -2.24 -27.64 -4.68
C ALA A 244 -2.06 -28.12 -6.13
N ALA A 245 -3.14 -28.19 -6.91
CA ALA A 245 -3.11 -28.56 -8.33
C ALA A 245 -2.55 -27.45 -9.24
N ASP A 246 -2.60 -26.20 -8.81
CA ASP A 246 -2.10 -25.04 -9.54
C ASP A 246 -0.71 -24.59 -9.04
N ALA A 247 -0.27 -25.08 -7.89
CA ALA A 247 1.02 -24.74 -7.31
C ALA A 247 2.18 -25.27 -8.16
N ILE A 248 3.03 -24.35 -8.62
CA ILE A 248 4.27 -24.65 -9.34
C ILE A 248 5.39 -24.81 -8.33
N SER A 249 6.03 -25.98 -8.29
CA SER A 249 7.04 -26.32 -7.29
C SER A 249 8.25 -25.38 -7.30
N ASN A 250 8.69 -25.00 -8.50
CA ASN A 250 9.79 -24.08 -8.73
C ASN A 250 9.43 -23.13 -9.87
N LEU A 251 9.19 -21.86 -9.55
CA LEU A 251 8.80 -20.83 -10.52
C LEU A 251 9.97 -20.51 -11.47
N ASP A 252 9.66 -20.05 -12.68
CA ASP A 252 10.66 -19.58 -13.64
C ASP A 252 10.98 -18.09 -13.45
N THR A 253 12.18 -17.66 -13.84
CA THR A 253 12.59 -16.24 -13.84
C THR A 253 11.99 -15.42 -14.99
N GLY A 254 11.34 -16.08 -15.95
CA GLY A 254 10.60 -15.45 -17.05
C GLY A 254 9.17 -15.07 -16.69
N TRP A 255 8.73 -15.32 -15.45
CA TRP A 255 7.41 -15.03 -14.90
C TRP A 255 6.22 -15.78 -15.51
N VAL A 256 6.45 -16.76 -16.38
CA VAL A 256 5.35 -17.51 -17.06
C VAL A 256 4.48 -18.25 -16.04
N GLY A 257 5.11 -18.86 -15.04
CA GLY A 257 4.40 -19.54 -13.96
C GLY A 257 3.60 -18.59 -13.08
N VAL A 258 4.17 -17.42 -12.76
CA VAL A 258 3.49 -16.40 -11.96
C VAL A 258 2.27 -15.85 -12.71
N ASP A 259 2.40 -15.55 -14.00
CA ASP A 259 1.29 -15.06 -14.83
C ASP A 259 0.17 -16.10 -14.94
N THR A 260 0.53 -17.39 -15.04
CA THR A 260 -0.43 -18.49 -15.06
C THR A 260 -1.26 -18.51 -13.78
N ILE A 261 -0.62 -18.40 -12.61
CA ILE A 261 -1.30 -18.33 -11.32
C ILE A 261 -2.12 -17.04 -11.21
N LYS A 262 -1.51 -15.88 -11.47
CA LYS A 262 -2.15 -14.56 -11.39
C LYS A 262 -3.44 -14.50 -12.24
N SER A 263 -3.41 -15.02 -13.47
CA SER A 263 -4.60 -15.03 -14.35
C SER A 263 -5.83 -15.76 -13.78
N LYS A 264 -5.63 -16.66 -12.81
CA LYS A 264 -6.69 -17.45 -12.18
C LYS A 264 -7.10 -16.89 -10.82
N TYR A 265 -6.17 -16.35 -10.06
CA TYR A 265 -6.38 -15.97 -8.66
C TYR A 265 -6.47 -14.45 -8.43
N PHE A 266 -5.82 -13.65 -9.27
CA PHE A 266 -5.88 -12.19 -9.18
C PHE A 266 -7.06 -11.65 -9.97
N ALA A 267 -7.93 -10.91 -9.28
CA ALA A 267 -9.06 -10.26 -9.93
C ALA A 267 -8.56 -9.14 -10.85
N SER A 268 -8.70 -9.30 -12.17
CA SER A 268 -8.16 -8.35 -13.16
C SER A 268 -8.64 -6.90 -13.00
N ARG A 269 -9.81 -6.70 -12.39
CA ARG A 269 -10.35 -5.38 -12.02
C ARG A 269 -9.50 -4.63 -10.99
N ARG A 270 -8.72 -5.34 -10.17
CA ARG A 270 -7.78 -4.77 -9.19
C ARG A 270 -6.45 -4.33 -9.82
N ALA A 271 -6.14 -4.77 -11.03
CA ALA A 271 -4.88 -4.46 -11.71
C ALA A 271 -4.50 -2.97 -11.74
N PRO A 272 -5.44 -2.02 -11.89
CA PRO A 272 -5.09 -0.60 -11.86
C PRO A 272 -4.72 -0.07 -10.47
N PHE A 273 -4.92 -0.82 -9.39
CA PHE A 273 -4.77 -0.30 -8.02
C PHE A 273 -3.90 -1.16 -7.11
N PHE A 274 -3.80 -2.47 -7.38
CA PHE A 274 -3.13 -3.44 -6.52
C PHE A 274 -1.86 -3.97 -7.17
N HIS A 275 -0.73 -3.82 -6.49
CA HIS A 275 0.41 -4.71 -6.71
C HIS A 275 0.01 -6.17 -6.42
N TYR A 276 0.72 -7.13 -7.02
CA TYR A 276 0.48 -8.55 -6.76
C TYR A 276 1.73 -9.21 -6.16
N ALA A 277 1.54 -9.86 -5.01
CA ALA A 277 2.55 -10.59 -4.28
C ALA A 277 2.17 -12.08 -4.18
N LEU A 278 3.08 -12.97 -4.59
CA LEU A 278 2.89 -14.40 -4.44
C LEU A 278 3.94 -15.02 -3.49
N PHE A 279 3.47 -15.58 -2.37
CA PHE A 279 4.28 -16.37 -1.46
C PHE A 279 4.34 -17.84 -1.94
N ALA A 280 5.46 -18.21 -2.55
CA ALA A 280 5.67 -19.51 -3.19
C ALA A 280 6.84 -20.29 -2.56
N ASN A 281 7.20 -21.41 -3.17
CA ASN A 281 8.26 -22.30 -2.67
C ASN A 281 9.66 -21.79 -3.02
N THR A 282 10.02 -21.84 -4.30
CA THR A 282 11.33 -21.45 -4.83
C THR A 282 11.15 -20.92 -6.25
N TYR A 283 12.18 -20.26 -6.79
CA TYR A 283 12.26 -19.95 -8.22
C TYR A 283 13.67 -20.17 -8.76
N GLY A 284 13.77 -20.43 -10.06
CA GLY A 284 15.05 -20.53 -10.76
C GLY A 284 15.92 -21.68 -10.23
N THR A 285 17.23 -21.46 -10.15
CA THR A 285 18.21 -22.46 -9.70
C THR A 285 18.75 -22.19 -8.29
N THR A 286 18.22 -21.17 -7.62
CA THR A 286 18.72 -20.68 -6.33
C THR A 286 17.66 -20.89 -5.24
N THR A 287 18.08 -20.68 -3.99
CA THR A 287 17.16 -20.50 -2.85
C THR A 287 17.03 -19.02 -2.51
N SER A 288 16.92 -18.15 -3.52
CA SER A 288 16.71 -16.71 -3.28
C SER A 288 15.44 -16.47 -2.46
N SER A 289 15.45 -15.41 -1.63
CA SER A 289 14.33 -15.09 -0.77
C SER A 289 13.12 -14.59 -1.53
N GLY A 290 13.31 -13.87 -2.63
CA GLY A 290 12.25 -13.23 -3.40
C GLY A 290 12.76 -12.66 -4.72
N LEU A 291 11.84 -12.11 -5.49
CA LEU A 291 12.14 -11.41 -6.74
C LEU A 291 11.00 -10.45 -7.09
N SER A 292 11.33 -9.19 -7.37
CA SER A 292 10.44 -8.26 -8.06
C SER A 292 10.58 -8.37 -9.58
N ARG A 293 9.49 -8.13 -10.31
CA ARG A 293 9.45 -8.20 -11.78
C ARG A 293 10.35 -7.14 -12.44
N GLY A 294 10.70 -6.07 -11.72
CA GLY A 294 11.56 -5.01 -12.20
C GLY A 294 11.61 -3.83 -11.22
N ILE A 295 12.22 -2.71 -11.65
CA ILE A 295 12.40 -1.52 -10.82
C ILE A 295 12.12 -0.25 -11.65
N PRO A 296 10.99 0.47 -11.43
CA PRO A 296 9.81 0.04 -10.67
C PRO A 296 9.09 -1.14 -11.36
N ALA A 297 8.13 -1.75 -10.67
CA ALA A 297 7.33 -2.87 -11.18
C ALA A 297 6.00 -3.04 -10.43
N HIS A 298 5.20 -4.00 -10.90
CA HIS A 298 3.87 -4.29 -10.36
C HIS A 298 3.82 -5.59 -9.54
N ASP A 299 4.61 -6.59 -9.93
CA ASP A 299 4.51 -7.96 -9.40
C ASP A 299 5.77 -8.37 -8.65
N LEU A 300 5.59 -9.10 -7.56
CA LEU A 300 6.67 -9.65 -6.75
C LEU A 300 6.39 -11.08 -6.30
N ILE A 301 7.45 -11.83 -5.97
CA ILE A 301 7.36 -13.14 -5.33
C ILE A 301 8.20 -13.20 -4.06
N VAL A 302 7.70 -13.94 -3.06
CA VAL A 302 8.44 -14.30 -1.84
C VAL A 302 8.59 -15.83 -1.83
N THR A 303 9.83 -16.33 -1.81
CA THR A 303 10.18 -17.74 -2.08
C THR A 303 11.11 -18.35 -1.03
N LEU A 304 10.75 -18.19 0.24
CA LEU A 304 11.50 -18.72 1.38
C LEU A 304 11.30 -20.23 1.63
N GLY A 305 10.67 -20.97 0.70
CA GLY A 305 10.31 -22.37 0.88
C GLY A 305 11.51 -23.33 0.93
N GLY A 306 12.62 -22.97 0.27
CA GLY A 306 13.88 -23.74 0.29
C GLY A 306 14.84 -23.38 1.41
N TRP A 307 14.45 -22.50 2.35
CA TRP A 307 15.32 -22.03 3.44
C TRP A 307 15.32 -23.01 4.62
N SER A 308 16.29 -22.85 5.52
CA SER A 308 16.48 -23.74 6.69
C SER A 308 15.23 -23.88 7.56
N VAL A 309 14.44 -22.80 7.67
CA VAL A 309 13.06 -22.82 8.11
C VAL A 309 12.20 -22.71 6.85
N PRO A 310 11.49 -23.77 6.42
CA PRO A 310 10.64 -23.70 5.23
C PRO A 310 9.57 -22.62 5.36
N GLY A 311 9.56 -21.65 4.44
CA GLY A 311 8.70 -20.46 4.50
C GLY A 311 9.31 -19.28 5.25
N GLY A 312 10.52 -19.43 5.79
CA GLY A 312 11.27 -18.40 6.51
C GLY A 312 10.74 -18.11 7.91
N THR A 313 11.55 -17.42 8.71
CA THR A 313 11.10 -16.81 9.97
C THR A 313 10.21 -15.59 9.71
N GLU A 314 9.48 -15.12 10.72
CA GLU A 314 8.68 -13.88 10.67
C GLU A 314 9.50 -12.70 10.10
N LEU A 315 10.75 -12.55 10.57
CA LEU A 315 11.61 -11.45 10.16
C LEU A 315 12.08 -11.57 8.71
N GLN A 316 12.37 -12.79 8.26
CA GLN A 316 12.71 -13.06 6.86
C GLN A 316 11.52 -12.79 5.94
N GLN A 317 10.31 -13.21 6.34
CA GLN A 317 9.08 -12.93 5.59
C GLN A 317 8.84 -11.41 5.45
N ALA A 318 8.88 -10.68 6.56
CA ALA A 318 8.67 -9.23 6.56
C ALA A 318 9.73 -8.50 5.73
N GLY A 319 10.99 -8.84 5.96
CA GLY A 319 12.14 -8.26 5.28
C GLY A 319 12.12 -8.48 3.78
N THR A 320 11.84 -9.71 3.34
CA THR A 320 11.73 -10.02 1.91
C THR A 320 10.52 -9.34 1.29
N LEU A 321 9.33 -9.40 1.90
CA LEU A 321 8.15 -8.70 1.37
C LEU A 321 8.42 -7.21 1.18
N MET A 322 8.98 -6.55 2.20
CA MET A 322 9.29 -5.12 2.14
C MET A 322 10.38 -4.82 1.11
N HIS A 323 11.39 -5.67 0.96
CA HIS A 323 12.45 -5.49 -0.03
C HIS A 323 11.93 -5.59 -1.46
N GLU A 324 11.18 -6.65 -1.78
CA GLU A 324 10.63 -6.83 -3.13
C GLU A 324 9.55 -5.78 -3.45
N LEU A 325 8.77 -5.36 -2.44
CA LEU A 325 7.84 -4.24 -2.62
C LEU A 325 8.61 -2.93 -2.87
N GLY A 326 9.77 -2.76 -2.24
CA GLY A 326 10.67 -1.62 -2.45
C GLY A 326 11.11 -1.51 -3.90
N HIS A 327 11.43 -2.63 -4.55
CA HIS A 327 11.69 -2.67 -6.00
C HIS A 327 10.48 -2.28 -6.82
N ASN A 328 9.28 -2.80 -6.50
CA ASN A 328 8.05 -2.41 -7.18
C ASN A 328 7.83 -0.89 -7.13
N ILE A 329 8.14 -0.26 -6.01
CA ILE A 329 8.03 1.19 -5.81
C ILE A 329 9.34 1.96 -6.08
N GLY A 330 10.25 1.38 -6.86
CA GLY A 330 11.36 2.08 -7.51
C GLY A 330 12.70 2.14 -6.75
N LEU A 331 12.82 1.46 -5.60
CA LEU A 331 14.07 1.42 -4.83
C LEU A 331 15.06 0.37 -5.37
N ARG A 332 16.35 0.64 -5.17
CA ARG A 332 17.48 -0.22 -5.55
C ARG A 332 18.32 -0.60 -4.33
N HIS A 333 19.19 -1.60 -4.46
CA HIS A 333 19.97 -2.14 -3.34
C HIS A 333 20.93 -1.14 -2.68
N GLY A 334 21.38 -0.10 -3.40
CA GLY A 334 22.22 0.99 -2.88
C GLY A 334 21.51 2.35 -2.82
N GLY A 335 20.18 2.34 -2.93
CA GLY A 335 19.31 3.52 -2.99
C GLY A 335 19.24 4.09 -4.40
N THR A 336 20.31 4.78 -4.82
CA THR A 336 20.41 5.39 -6.16
C THR A 336 21.14 4.53 -7.19
N ASP A 337 21.67 3.39 -6.76
CA ASP A 337 22.49 2.46 -7.53
C ASP A 337 22.23 1.02 -7.07
N ASP A 338 22.85 0.06 -7.75
CA ASP A 338 22.64 -1.38 -7.53
C ASP A 338 23.73 -2.00 -6.63
N ALA A 339 24.48 -1.19 -5.87
CA ALA A 339 25.55 -1.68 -5.03
C ALA A 339 24.99 -2.48 -3.83
N ASN A 340 25.34 -3.77 -3.79
CA ASN A 340 24.99 -4.66 -2.69
C ASN A 340 25.87 -4.36 -1.46
N TYR A 341 25.31 -4.57 -0.26
CA TYR A 341 26.02 -4.38 1.03
C TYR A 341 26.66 -2.99 1.22
N LYS A 342 26.12 -1.97 0.54
CA LYS A 342 26.60 -0.59 0.58
C LYS A 342 26.54 -0.01 2.00
N ALA A 343 27.71 0.19 2.62
CA ALA A 343 27.79 0.44 4.07
C ALA A 343 27.11 1.73 4.56
N ASN A 344 27.05 2.76 3.72
CA ASN A 344 26.39 4.04 4.03
C ASN A 344 24.89 4.04 3.67
N TYR A 345 24.33 2.92 3.22
CA TYR A 345 22.92 2.80 2.88
C TYR A 345 22.17 1.96 3.93
N LEU A 346 21.47 2.68 4.82
CA LEU A 346 20.80 2.14 6.01
C LEU A 346 19.33 1.87 5.68
N SER A 347 19.05 0.76 5.00
CA SER A 347 17.72 0.42 4.48
C SER A 347 17.54 -1.09 4.40
N VAL A 348 16.31 -1.60 4.53
CA VAL A 348 16.00 -3.01 4.21
C VAL A 348 16.25 -3.38 2.76
N MET A 349 16.38 -2.39 1.86
CA MET A 349 16.84 -2.60 0.48
C MET A 349 18.31 -3.06 0.40
N ASN A 350 19.09 -2.85 1.45
CA ASN A 350 20.45 -3.36 1.55
C ASN A 350 20.44 -4.74 2.22
N TYR A 351 21.10 -5.73 1.60
CA TYR A 351 21.21 -7.10 2.10
C TYR A 351 21.85 -7.25 3.50
N GLU A 352 22.57 -6.24 4.01
CA GLU A 352 22.98 -6.22 5.43
C GLU A 352 21.78 -6.23 6.40
N TYR A 353 20.65 -5.68 5.98
CA TYR A 353 19.47 -5.45 6.80
C TYR A 353 18.24 -6.24 6.34
N GLN A 354 18.12 -6.64 5.07
CA GLN A 354 16.93 -7.28 4.51
C GLN A 354 16.32 -8.34 5.45
N THR A 355 17.12 -9.29 5.96
CA THR A 355 16.61 -10.40 6.81
C THR A 355 16.86 -10.21 8.31
N PHE A 356 17.40 -9.07 8.71
CA PHE A 356 17.77 -8.75 10.10
C PHE A 356 17.08 -7.51 10.66
N GLY A 357 16.56 -6.63 9.80
CA GLY A 357 16.12 -5.28 10.15
C GLY A 357 17.26 -4.36 10.56
N LEU A 358 16.92 -3.08 10.75
CA LEU A 358 17.78 -2.05 11.32
C LEU A 358 17.73 -2.10 12.85
N ARG A 359 18.76 -1.50 13.47
CA ARG A 359 18.70 -1.07 14.87
C ARG A 359 18.32 0.41 14.89
N ILE A 360 17.19 0.76 15.49
CA ILE A 360 16.75 2.16 15.62
C ILE A 360 16.42 2.42 17.09
N ASP A 361 16.99 3.47 17.68
CA ASP A 361 16.82 3.81 19.10
C ASP A 361 17.16 2.67 20.06
N GLY A 362 18.16 1.87 19.70
CA GLY A 362 18.56 0.67 20.45
C GLY A 362 17.61 -0.52 20.32
N VAL A 363 16.53 -0.40 19.55
CA VAL A 363 15.60 -1.49 19.22
C VAL A 363 16.10 -2.21 17.96
N ASP A 364 16.32 -3.52 18.08
CA ASP A 364 16.71 -4.38 16.96
C ASP A 364 15.53 -4.82 16.11
N ASN A 365 15.84 -5.31 14.90
CA ASN A 365 14.88 -5.95 13.99
C ASN A 365 13.76 -5.02 13.50
N VAL A 366 14.04 -3.72 13.42
CA VAL A 366 13.12 -2.72 12.90
C VAL A 366 13.14 -2.78 11.38
N MET A 367 11.98 -3.00 10.76
CA MET A 367 11.83 -2.93 9.30
C MET A 367 11.64 -1.47 8.90
N ASP A 368 12.52 -0.96 8.03
CA ASP A 368 12.45 0.42 7.57
C ASP A 368 13.23 0.61 6.27
N TYR A 369 12.78 1.53 5.42
CA TYR A 369 13.64 2.07 4.39
C TYR A 369 14.50 3.20 4.95
N SER A 370 15.52 3.63 4.20
CA SER A 370 16.39 4.71 4.66
C SER A 370 15.61 6.00 4.87
N ARG A 371 15.64 6.51 6.11
CA ARG A 371 15.13 7.85 6.48
C ARG A 371 16.17 8.96 6.28
N VAL A 372 17.41 8.58 5.98
CA VAL A 372 18.57 9.46 6.08
C VAL A 372 19.37 9.48 4.78
N ARG A 373 20.09 10.57 4.55
CA ARG A 373 21.08 10.67 3.50
C ARG A 373 22.45 10.69 4.15
N VAL A 374 23.27 9.70 3.81
CA VAL A 374 24.64 9.56 4.31
C VAL A 374 25.59 9.87 3.16
N ALA A 375 26.63 10.65 3.43
CA ALA A 375 27.63 11.07 2.46
C ALA A 375 28.37 9.86 1.87
N SER A 376 29.10 10.09 0.78
CA SER A 376 29.91 9.05 0.15
C SER A 376 30.98 8.50 1.10
N VAL A 377 31.22 7.20 1.04
CA VAL A 377 32.22 6.50 1.86
C VAL A 377 33.18 5.75 0.96
N SER A 378 34.48 5.89 1.22
CA SER A 378 35.51 5.16 0.49
C SER A 378 36.15 4.11 1.38
N GLU A 379 36.23 2.90 0.86
CA GLU A 379 36.92 1.80 1.53
C GLU A 379 38.43 2.03 1.62
N GLY A 380 39.03 2.72 0.65
CA GLY A 380 40.47 2.94 0.60
C GLY A 380 40.97 4.07 1.50
N SER A 381 40.06 4.86 2.08
CA SER A 381 40.42 6.04 2.88
C SER A 381 39.39 6.29 4.00
N LEU A 382 39.02 5.23 4.72
CA LEU A 382 38.03 5.28 5.78
C LEU A 382 38.55 6.03 7.01
N ASN A 383 37.77 6.98 7.52
CA ASN A 383 38.05 7.75 8.73
C ASN A 383 36.87 7.62 9.71
N GLU A 384 37.07 6.95 10.82
CA GLU A 384 35.99 6.60 11.77
C GLU A 384 35.38 7.80 12.49
N ALA A 385 36.12 8.90 12.61
CA ALA A 385 35.57 10.12 13.19
C ALA A 385 34.49 10.77 12.30
N ALA A 386 34.47 10.47 11.00
CA ALA A 386 33.55 11.10 10.04
C ALA A 386 33.04 10.13 8.95
N ALA A 387 33.08 8.82 9.20
CA ALA A 387 32.82 7.80 8.17
C ALA A 387 31.42 7.93 7.58
N PHE A 388 30.42 8.24 8.41
CA PHE A 388 29.04 8.48 7.97
C PHE A 388 28.65 9.91 8.26
N ALA A 389 29.11 10.83 7.41
CA ALA A 389 28.70 12.23 7.51
C ALA A 389 27.26 12.41 6.96
N PRO A 390 26.40 13.22 7.60
CA PRO A 390 25.05 13.47 7.14
C PRO A 390 25.04 14.39 5.91
N VAL A 391 24.08 14.17 5.02
CA VAL A 391 23.79 15.06 3.88
C VAL A 391 22.42 15.70 4.10
N PHE A 392 22.34 17.03 3.99
CA PHE A 392 21.09 17.77 4.18
C PHE A 392 19.91 17.13 3.41
N PRO A 393 18.72 16.97 4.01
CA PRO A 393 18.30 17.51 5.31
C PRO A 393 18.70 16.68 6.53
N THR A 394 19.36 15.54 6.36
CA THR A 394 19.84 14.72 7.48
C THR A 394 20.86 15.49 8.31
N THR A 395 20.80 15.27 9.62
CA THR A 395 21.69 15.82 10.63
C THR A 395 22.40 14.70 11.40
N GLU A 396 23.43 15.04 12.17
CA GLU A 396 24.08 14.08 13.08
C GLU A 396 23.11 13.49 14.11
N ALA A 397 22.11 14.27 14.55
CA ALA A 397 21.09 13.79 15.47
C ALA A 397 20.26 12.67 14.84
N ASP A 398 19.90 12.79 13.56
CA ASP A 398 19.16 11.75 12.84
C ASP A 398 19.98 10.46 12.72
N LEU A 399 21.28 10.58 12.43
CA LEU A 399 22.18 9.42 12.34
C LEU A 399 22.45 8.76 13.70
N ALA A 400 22.39 9.51 14.80
CA ALA A 400 22.57 8.99 16.15
C ALA A 400 21.44 8.05 16.60
N HIS A 401 20.33 7.97 15.86
CA HIS A 401 19.25 7.02 16.13
C HIS A 401 19.49 5.64 15.50
N ILE A 402 20.37 5.52 14.50
CA ILE A 402 20.43 4.33 13.63
C ILE A 402 21.73 3.56 13.87
N GLY A 403 21.66 2.27 14.15
CA GLY A 403 22.82 1.39 14.22
C GLY A 403 23.29 0.92 12.83
N VAL A 404 24.58 0.59 12.71
CA VAL A 404 25.18 0.15 11.43
C VAL A 404 25.58 -1.32 11.49
N ARG A 405 25.30 -2.05 10.41
CA ARG A 405 25.80 -3.41 10.17
C ARG A 405 26.85 -3.39 9.07
N ILE A 406 27.98 -4.04 9.33
CA ILE A 406 29.08 -4.19 8.36
C ILE A 406 29.49 -5.65 8.37
N LYS A 407 29.49 -6.28 7.20
CA LYS A 407 29.88 -7.69 7.01
C LYS A 407 29.12 -8.65 7.93
N GLY A 408 27.84 -8.35 8.20
CA GLY A 408 26.93 -9.20 8.97
C GLY A 408 27.01 -8.99 10.48
N VAL A 409 27.86 -8.07 10.94
CA VAL A 409 28.08 -7.76 12.35
C VAL A 409 27.51 -6.38 12.64
N GLN A 410 26.75 -6.29 13.74
CA GLN A 410 26.31 -5.01 14.27
C GLN A 410 27.50 -4.29 14.90
N VAL A 411 27.86 -3.13 14.36
CA VAL A 411 28.94 -2.30 14.90
C VAL A 411 28.47 -1.64 16.19
N ALA A 412 29.37 -1.51 17.17
CA ALA A 412 29.09 -0.84 18.43
C ALA A 412 28.91 0.67 18.19
N GLY A 413 27.77 1.22 18.63
CA GLY A 413 27.41 2.62 18.40
C GLY A 413 26.36 2.80 17.31
N THR A 414 26.37 3.97 16.70
CA THR A 414 25.34 4.48 15.76
C THR A 414 26.00 5.05 14.52
N ALA A 415 25.20 5.34 13.49
CA ALA A 415 25.67 5.89 12.21
C ALA A 415 26.16 7.34 12.31
N SER A 416 26.13 7.95 13.49
CA SER A 416 26.71 9.27 13.76
C SER A 416 28.23 9.25 13.72
N ALA A 417 28.86 10.42 13.81
CA ALA A 417 30.31 10.56 13.96
C ALA A 417 30.90 9.69 15.10
N ASN A 418 32.14 9.23 14.92
CA ASN A 418 32.91 8.38 15.85
C ASN A 418 32.39 6.94 15.95
N LEU A 419 32.16 6.30 14.80
CA LEU A 419 31.83 4.88 14.74
C LEU A 419 33.11 4.05 14.65
N ASP A 420 33.38 3.22 15.66
CA ASP A 420 34.48 2.25 15.67
C ASP A 420 34.17 1.10 14.71
N ILE A 421 34.36 1.36 13.42
CA ILE A 421 34.01 0.45 12.34
C ILE A 421 34.84 -0.82 12.45
N ASN A 422 36.14 -0.72 12.75
CA ASN A 422 37.02 -1.90 12.85
C ASN A 422 36.91 -2.67 14.18
N ASN A 423 36.21 -2.11 15.17
CA ASN A 423 35.93 -2.71 16.47
C ASN A 423 37.21 -3.08 17.24
N ASP A 424 38.23 -2.23 17.17
CA ASP A 424 39.48 -2.35 17.92
C ASP A 424 39.46 -1.57 19.26
N GLY A 425 38.39 -0.84 19.52
CA GLY A 425 38.16 -0.04 20.72
C GLY A 425 38.70 1.39 20.64
N VAL A 426 39.21 1.84 19.48
CA VAL A 426 39.82 3.16 19.28
C VAL A 426 39.28 3.82 18.03
N ILE A 427 38.68 5.00 18.16
CA ILE A 427 38.23 5.79 17.00
C ILE A 427 39.45 6.30 16.21
N GLN A 428 39.62 5.82 14.99
CA GLN A 428 40.73 6.23 14.14
C GLN A 428 40.41 7.49 13.33
N THR A 429 41.21 8.54 13.56
CA THR A 429 41.15 9.81 12.82
C THR A 429 42.10 9.83 11.61
N THR A 430 43.00 8.86 11.52
CA THR A 430 43.87 8.65 10.35
C THR A 430 43.19 7.67 9.41
N SER A 431 43.11 8.00 8.13
CA SER A 431 42.47 7.14 7.14
C SER A 431 43.17 5.79 6.98
N TYR A 432 42.38 4.73 6.82
CA TYR A 432 42.86 3.37 6.55
C TYR A 432 41.97 2.67 5.52
N ALA A 433 42.48 1.56 4.96
CA ALA A 433 41.76 0.77 3.98
C ALA A 433 40.98 -0.38 4.64
N ARG A 434 39.71 -0.58 4.29
CA ARG A 434 38.89 -1.69 4.79
C ARG A 434 37.72 -2.03 3.88
N ASP A 435 37.56 -3.32 3.65
CA ASP A 435 36.40 -3.95 2.99
C ASP A 435 35.16 -3.75 3.86
N LEU A 436 34.14 -3.09 3.30
CA LEU A 436 32.86 -2.80 3.93
C LEU A 436 31.70 -3.60 3.29
N ASN A 437 31.79 -3.95 2.01
CA ASN A 437 30.69 -4.57 1.22
C ASN A 437 30.82 -6.09 0.97
N ARG A 438 31.86 -6.75 1.52
CA ARG A 438 32.12 -8.19 1.41
C ARG A 438 32.61 -8.69 0.05
N ASP A 439 33.14 -7.85 -0.82
CA ASP A 439 33.70 -8.28 -2.10
C ASP A 439 35.19 -8.68 -2.06
N LEU A 440 35.83 -8.54 -0.89
CA LEU A 440 37.23 -8.86 -0.61
C LEU A 440 38.24 -7.83 -1.15
N ASP A 441 37.81 -6.65 -1.61
CA ASP A 441 38.70 -5.53 -1.89
C ASP A 441 38.51 -4.34 -0.93
N THR A 442 39.22 -3.25 -1.18
CA THR A 442 39.26 -2.07 -0.29
C THR A 442 39.32 -0.78 -1.09
N LEU A 443 38.88 -0.79 -2.33
CA LEU A 443 39.07 0.29 -3.30
C LEU A 443 37.76 0.99 -3.65
N ASP A 444 36.63 0.48 -3.17
CA ASP A 444 35.33 1.02 -3.52
C ASP A 444 35.10 2.42 -3.00
N LEU A 445 34.33 3.17 -3.79
CA LEU A 445 33.75 4.44 -3.44
C LEU A 445 32.24 4.32 -3.53
N PHE A 446 31.59 4.25 -2.38
CA PHE A 446 30.14 4.27 -2.29
C PHE A 446 29.64 5.71 -2.44
N PRO A 447 28.82 6.02 -3.45
CA PRO A 447 28.19 7.34 -3.56
C PRO A 447 27.29 7.64 -2.35
N ALA A 448 26.92 8.91 -2.18
CA ALA A 448 25.99 9.28 -1.12
C ALA A 448 24.67 8.49 -1.23
N ALA A 449 24.16 8.04 -0.08
CA ALA A 449 22.90 7.32 0.02
C ALA A 449 21.70 8.27 -0.04
N GLN A 450 20.55 7.74 -0.42
CA GLN A 450 19.28 8.47 -0.47
C GLN A 450 18.42 8.23 0.78
N ASN A 451 17.51 9.17 1.01
CA ASN A 451 16.32 8.93 1.83
C ASN A 451 15.28 8.28 0.91
N ASP A 452 14.99 7.01 1.16
CA ASP A 452 14.16 6.16 0.31
C ASP A 452 12.69 6.58 0.37
N TRP A 453 12.19 6.95 1.56
CA TRP A 453 10.78 7.31 1.74
C TRP A 453 10.36 8.52 0.90
N LEU A 454 11.31 9.38 0.54
CA LEU A 454 11.08 10.53 -0.34
C LEU A 454 11.33 10.21 -1.83
N ALA A 455 11.80 9.00 -2.15
CA ALA A 455 12.17 8.57 -3.50
C ALA A 455 11.21 7.53 -4.10
N LEU A 456 10.15 7.16 -3.38
CA LEU A 456 9.18 6.15 -3.81
C LEU A 456 8.45 6.55 -5.11
N VAL A 457 8.20 5.56 -5.95
CA VAL A 457 7.47 5.66 -7.22
C VAL A 457 6.23 4.77 -7.14
N TYR A 458 5.05 5.39 -7.08
CA TYR A 458 3.78 4.68 -6.83
C TYR A 458 3.09 4.11 -8.07
N ASP A 459 3.66 4.28 -9.27
CA ASP A 459 2.95 3.98 -10.52
C ASP A 459 3.02 2.53 -10.99
N GLY A 460 3.69 1.66 -10.24
CA GLY A 460 3.85 0.24 -10.57
C GLY A 460 4.35 0.02 -12.00
N ALA A 461 5.29 0.84 -12.47
CA ALA A 461 5.77 0.87 -13.85
C ALA A 461 4.69 1.24 -14.88
N GLY A 462 3.80 2.17 -14.51
CA GLY A 462 2.68 2.63 -15.32
C GLY A 462 1.46 1.70 -15.33
N GLN A 463 1.41 0.71 -14.44
CA GLN A 463 0.27 -0.20 -14.30
C GLN A 463 -0.69 0.22 -13.18
N ILE A 464 -0.22 1.02 -12.21
CA ILE A 464 -1.03 1.54 -11.12
C ILE A 464 -1.49 2.97 -11.47
N GLY A 465 -2.77 3.21 -11.21
CA GLY A 465 -3.53 4.42 -11.50
C GLY A 465 -4.62 4.20 -12.57
N ASP A 466 -5.70 4.94 -12.46
CA ASP A 466 -6.78 4.98 -13.44
C ASP A 466 -6.41 5.94 -14.58
N GLY A 467 -5.97 5.37 -15.72
CA GLY A 467 -5.31 6.06 -16.83
C GLY A 467 -6.06 7.18 -17.57
N TRP A 468 -7.13 7.76 -17.00
CA TRP A 468 -7.88 8.89 -17.55
C TRP A 468 -8.15 10.03 -16.56
N LEU A 469 -7.86 9.87 -15.26
CA LEU A 469 -8.05 10.88 -14.22
C LEU A 469 -6.76 10.81 -13.36
N GLY A 470 -5.90 11.82 -13.42
CA GLY A 470 -4.51 11.70 -12.93
C GLY A 470 -3.40 12.19 -13.89
N THR A 471 -3.75 12.70 -15.09
CA THR A 471 -2.73 13.09 -16.07
C THR A 471 -2.20 14.51 -15.86
N THR A 472 -1.11 14.62 -15.10
CA THR A 472 0.06 15.41 -15.55
C THR A 472 1.19 14.47 -15.98
N GLN A 473 0.97 13.73 -17.06
CA GLN A 473 2.08 13.27 -17.91
C GLN A 473 2.66 14.50 -18.61
N GLY A 474 3.68 15.13 -18.01
CA GLY A 474 4.25 16.36 -18.55
C GLY A 474 5.59 16.76 -17.94
N LEU A 475 6.67 16.26 -18.55
CA LEU A 475 7.99 16.91 -18.68
C LEU A 475 9.06 16.67 -17.59
N SER A 476 9.45 15.40 -17.37
CA SER A 476 10.87 14.98 -17.51
C SER A 476 11.04 13.48 -17.21
N ARG A 477 10.91 12.61 -18.21
CA ARG A 477 11.65 11.34 -18.17
C ARG A 477 12.28 11.11 -19.52
N GLN A 478 13.52 11.57 -19.63
CA GLN A 478 14.44 11.07 -20.64
C GLN A 478 14.63 9.58 -20.32
N GLN A 479 14.03 8.69 -21.12
CA GLN A 479 14.40 7.28 -21.10
C GLN A 479 15.91 7.18 -21.41
N PRO A 480 16.63 6.37 -20.63
CA PRO A 480 16.84 4.96 -21.01
C PRO A 480 16.44 4.06 -19.84
N PHE A 481 16.04 2.80 -20.01
CA PHE A 481 16.94 1.70 -20.30
C PHE A 481 16.14 0.44 -20.64
N PHE A 482 16.69 -0.35 -21.56
CA PHE A 482 16.43 -1.79 -21.60
C PHE A 482 16.76 -2.38 -20.23
N VAL A 483 15.77 -2.96 -19.55
CA VAL A 483 16.02 -3.83 -18.39
C VAL A 483 16.54 -5.15 -18.95
N VAL A 484 17.85 -5.35 -18.88
CA VAL A 484 18.43 -6.69 -18.92
C VAL A 484 17.97 -7.38 -17.63
N PRO A 485 17.44 -8.61 -17.67
CA PRO A 485 17.13 -9.35 -16.44
C PRO A 485 18.36 -9.33 -15.54
N GLU A 486 18.20 -8.82 -14.32
CA GLU A 486 19.25 -8.88 -13.31
C GLU A 486 19.77 -10.31 -13.24
N LYS A 487 21.09 -10.44 -13.35
CA LYS A 487 21.76 -11.72 -13.17
C LYS A 487 21.28 -12.26 -11.82
N THR A 488 20.70 -13.45 -11.83
CA THR A 488 20.46 -14.23 -10.61
C THR A 488 21.73 -14.21 -9.78
N ASP A 489 21.71 -13.52 -8.64
CA ASP A 489 22.87 -13.40 -7.77
C ASP A 489 23.32 -14.78 -7.31
N SER A 490 24.64 -14.94 -7.20
CA SER A 490 25.25 -16.20 -6.79
C SER A 490 25.02 -16.39 -5.30
N CYS A 491 24.40 -17.51 -4.94
CA CYS A 491 23.97 -17.85 -3.59
C CYS A 491 25.03 -17.59 -2.50
N LEU A 492 24.59 -16.98 -1.39
CA LEU A 492 25.16 -17.24 -0.07
C LEU A 492 25.12 -18.75 0.17
N THR A 493 26.29 -19.39 0.25
CA THR A 493 26.39 -20.84 0.48
C THR A 493 26.25 -21.15 1.97
N GLU A 494 25.70 -22.33 2.28
CA GLU A 494 25.45 -22.88 3.64
C GLU A 494 26.69 -22.89 4.58
N GLN A 495 27.89 -22.54 4.11
CA GLN A 495 29.12 -22.59 4.91
C GLN A 495 29.28 -21.45 5.93
N MET A 496 28.41 -20.44 5.96
CA MET A 496 28.54 -19.31 6.90
C MET A 496 27.58 -19.33 8.10
N LEU A 497 26.73 -20.35 8.25
CA LEU A 497 25.83 -20.51 9.41
C LEU A 497 26.39 -21.41 10.53
N LEU A 498 27.65 -21.84 10.41
CA LEU A 498 28.33 -22.69 11.40
C LEU A 498 29.69 -22.09 11.81
N LYS A 499 29.66 -20.95 12.49
CA LYS A 499 30.58 -20.59 13.57
C LYS A 499 30.00 -19.39 14.32
N ARG A 500 29.67 -19.68 15.58
CA ARG A 500 28.94 -18.88 16.57
C ARG A 500 29.45 -17.45 16.72
#